data_AF-A0A151ERA0-F1
#
_entry.id   AF-A0A151ERA0-F1
#
_cell.length_a   1.000
_cell.length_b   1.000
_cell.length_c   1.000
_cell.angle_alpha   90.00
_cell.angle_beta   90.00
_cell.angle_gamma   90.00
#
_symmetry.space_group_name_H-M   'P 1'
#
loop_
_entity.id
_entity.type
_entity.pdbx_description
1 polymer ?
#
loop_
_entity_poly.entity_id
_entity_poly.type
_entity_poly.pdbx_seq_one_letter_code
_entity_poly.pdbx_strand_id
1 'polypeptide(L)'
;MKYNYCPECDKAYMKSRLEKDRCIFCGNACELVEIKRSGQYYIGYALMGLGAAVIVMARLWLNDDFLLWLGGILLVIMGAAVVLDANGKMSKKAAELANENVCKDDD
;
A
#
# COMPACT_ATOMS: atom_id res chain seq x y z
N MET A 1 -2.96 8.63 -4.75
CA MET A 1 -1.57 8.34 -4.32
C MET A 1 -0.71 8.46 -5.55
N LYS A 2 0.45 9.09 -5.44
CA LYS A 2 1.37 9.27 -6.57
C LYS A 2 2.33 8.07 -6.65
N TYR A 3 2.37 7.43 -7.80
CA TYR A 3 3.32 6.38 -8.13
C TYR A 3 4.30 6.91 -9.16
N ASN A 4 5.59 6.58 -9.00
CA ASN A 4 6.62 6.82 -10.01
C ASN A 4 6.76 5.55 -10.85
N TYR A 5 6.59 5.66 -12.16
CA TYR A 5 6.78 4.59 -13.13
C TYR A 5 8.07 4.83 -13.94
N CYS A 6 9.00 3.86 -14.00
CA CYS A 6 10.12 3.91 -14.97
C CYS A 6 9.70 3.10 -16.22
N PRO A 7 9.52 3.75 -17.39
CA PRO A 7 9.19 3.06 -18.64
C PRO A 7 10.28 2.06 -19.06
N GLU A 8 11.55 2.37 -18.80
CA GLU A 8 12.66 1.46 -19.14
C GLU A 8 12.73 0.19 -18.26
N CYS A 9 12.25 0.26 -17.02
CA CYS A 9 12.26 -0.90 -16.11
C CYS A 9 10.91 -1.61 -16.04
N ASP A 10 9.88 -1.04 -16.65
CA ASP A 10 8.47 -1.45 -16.53
C ASP A 10 8.02 -1.69 -15.08
N LYS A 11 8.42 -0.78 -14.18
CA LYS A 11 8.13 -0.90 -12.74
C LYS A 11 7.59 0.39 -12.18
N ALA A 12 6.50 0.27 -11.41
CA ALA A 12 5.88 1.34 -10.66
C ALA A 12 6.13 1.20 -9.15
N TYR A 13 6.51 2.31 -8.52
CA TYR A 13 6.77 2.39 -7.09
C TYR A 13 6.01 3.56 -6.48
N MET A 14 5.62 3.44 -5.21
CA MET A 14 4.94 4.53 -4.52
C MET A 14 5.93 5.67 -4.26
N LYS A 15 5.63 6.89 -4.71
CA LYS A 15 6.52 8.04 -4.47
C LYS A 15 6.52 8.40 -2.99
N SER A 16 7.66 8.19 -2.33
CA SER A 16 7.90 8.76 -1.00
C SER A 16 8.16 10.26 -1.11
N ARG A 17 7.77 11.05 -0.09
CA ARG A 17 7.94 12.51 -0.09
C ARG A 17 9.39 12.98 -0.27
N LEU A 18 10.36 12.13 0.02
CA LEU A 18 11.80 12.41 -0.06
C LEU A 18 12.47 11.93 -1.36
N GLU A 19 11.75 11.21 -2.23
CA GLU A 19 12.35 10.56 -3.38
C GLU A 19 12.41 11.51 -4.59
N LYS A 20 13.62 11.65 -5.17
CA LYS A 20 13.84 12.39 -6.43
C LYS A 20 13.06 11.70 -7.55
N ASP A 21 12.64 12.46 -8.56
CA ASP A 21 11.92 11.97 -9.76
C ASP A 21 12.81 11.16 -10.71
N ARG A 22 13.56 10.21 -10.17
CA ARG A 22 14.43 9.29 -10.90
C ARG A 22 14.24 7.89 -10.37
N CYS A 23 14.29 6.91 -11.26
CA CYS A 23 14.17 5.53 -10.86
C CYS A 23 15.39 5.08 -10.06
N ILE A 24 15.15 4.29 -9.02
CA ILE A 24 16.19 3.74 -8.14
C ILE A 24 17.02 2.67 -8.89
N PHE A 25 16.47 2.06 -9.94
CA PHE A 25 17.13 1.00 -10.71
C PHE A 25 17.80 1.54 -11.99
N CYS A 26 17.04 2.25 -12.83
CA CYS A 26 17.50 2.74 -14.14
C CYS A 26 18.17 4.13 -14.05
N GLY A 27 17.94 4.91 -12.98
CA GLY A 27 18.41 6.30 -12.88
C GLY A 27 17.70 7.31 -13.79
N ASN A 28 16.91 6.83 -14.77
CA ASN A 28 16.16 7.64 -15.72
C ASN A 28 14.93 8.33 -15.09
N ALA A 29 14.40 9.31 -15.81
CA ALA A 29 13.21 10.05 -15.41
C ALA A 29 12.01 9.11 -15.26
N CYS A 30 11.25 9.28 -14.17
CA CYS A 30 10.02 8.53 -13.93
C CYS A 30 8.80 9.39 -14.22
N GLU A 31 7.74 8.76 -14.74
CA GLU A 31 6.44 9.39 -14.88
C GLU A 31 5.61 9.25 -13.60
N LEU A 32 4.85 10.30 -13.31
CA LEU A 32 3.99 10.38 -12.13
C LEU A 32 2.58 9.91 -12.49
N VAL A 33 2.21 8.72 -12.02
CA VAL A 33 0.87 8.15 -12.20
C VAL A 33 0.09 8.31 -10.91
N GLU A 34 -1.05 9.02 -10.95
CA GLU A 34 -1.91 9.18 -9.80
C GLU A 34 -3.02 8.13 -9.78
N ILE A 35 -3.04 7.31 -8.73
CA ILE A 35 -4.01 6.22 -8.59
C ILE A 35 -4.87 6.45 -7.36
N LYS A 36 -6.18 6.29 -7.56
CA LYS A 36 -7.18 6.38 -6.49
C LYS A 36 -7.05 5.17 -5.56
N ARG A 37 -7.08 5.40 -4.25
CA ARG A 37 -6.98 4.31 -3.26
C ARG A 37 -8.11 3.29 -3.46
N SER A 38 -7.74 2.02 -3.54
CA SER A 38 -8.66 0.89 -3.49
C SER A 38 -9.40 0.86 -2.14
N GLY A 39 -10.69 0.52 -2.14
CA GLY A 39 -11.46 0.30 -0.92
C GLY A 39 -10.84 -0.75 0.02
N GLN A 40 -10.10 -1.72 -0.55
CA GLN A 40 -9.38 -2.74 0.23
C GLN A 40 -8.30 -2.14 1.14
N TYR A 41 -7.68 -1.03 0.73
CA TYR A 41 -6.71 -0.31 1.57
C TYR A 41 -7.36 0.23 2.84
N TYR A 42 -8.59 0.76 2.74
CA TYR A 42 -9.33 1.27 3.90
C TYR A 42 -9.80 0.13 4.81
N ILE A 43 -10.21 -1.00 4.24
CA ILE A 43 -10.58 -2.20 5.00
C ILE A 43 -9.38 -2.70 5.82
N GLY A 44 -8.20 -2.80 5.20
CA GLY A 44 -6.99 -3.23 5.90
C GLY A 44 -6.61 -2.28 7.05
N TYR A 45 -6.68 -0.97 6.85
CA TYR A 45 -6.46 0.02 7.91
C TYR A 45 -7.50 -0.06 9.03
N ALA A 46 -8.77 -0.28 8.69
CA ALA A 46 -9.84 -0.45 9.68
C ALA A 46 -9.60 -1.71 10.53
N LEU A 47 -9.17 -2.82 9.92
CA LEU A 47 -8.79 -4.03 10.65
C LEU A 47 -7.62 -3.79 11.60
N MET A 48 -6.57 -3.08 11.15
CA MET A 48 -5.43 -2.75 12.03
C MET A 48 -5.87 -1.85 13.20
N GLY A 49 -6.74 -0.87 12.94
CA GLY A 49 -7.29 0.01 13.97
C GLY A 49 -8.12 -0.76 15.01
N LEU A 50 -8.98 -1.68 14.54
CA LEU A 50 -9.75 -2.55 15.43
C LEU A 50 -8.85 -3.48 16.25
N GLY A 51 -7.86 -4.12 15.62
CA GLY A 51 -6.91 -4.98 16.33
C GLY A 51 -6.15 -4.23 17.42
N ALA A 52 -5.67 -3.01 17.12
CA ALA A 52 -5.02 -2.15 18.11
C ALA A 52 -5.96 -1.75 19.25
N ALA A 53 -7.21 -1.41 18.94
CA ALA A 53 -8.21 -1.07 19.96
C ALA A 53 -8.51 -2.27 20.88
N VAL A 54 -8.59 -3.48 20.34
CA VAL A 54 -8.78 -4.72 21.11
C VAL A 54 -7.59 -4.97 22.04
N ILE A 55 -6.35 -4.78 21.57
CA ILE A 55 -5.15 -4.91 22.42
C ILE A 55 -5.19 -3.92 23.59
N VAL A 56 -5.53 -2.66 23.31
CA VAL A 56 -5.60 -1.62 24.35
C VAL A 56 -6.72 -1.91 25.35
N MET A 57 -7.89 -2.35 24.88
CA MET A 57 -9.01 -2.76 25.75
C MET A 57 -8.63 -3.97 26.61
N ALA A 58 -7.98 -4.98 26.03
CA ALA A 58 -7.51 -6.15 26.77
C ALA A 58 -6.57 -5.76 27.93
N ARG A 59 -5.69 -4.78 27.68
CA ARG A 59 -4.73 -4.27 28.67
C ARG A 59 -5.37 -3.40 29.74
N LEU A 60 -6.33 -2.54 29.38
CA LEU A 60 -6.90 -1.55 30.30
C LEU A 60 -8.09 -2.08 31.11
N TRP A 61 -8.90 -2.99 30.56
CA TRP A 61 -10.20 -3.37 31.14
C TRP A 61 -10.31 -4.84 31.54
N LEU A 62 -9.51 -5.73 30.96
CA LEU A 62 -9.70 -7.19 31.06
C LEU A 62 -8.57 -7.94 31.76
N ASN A 63 -7.68 -7.24 32.49
CA ASN A 63 -6.58 -7.85 33.26
C ASN A 63 -5.73 -8.83 32.44
N ASP A 64 -5.24 -8.40 31.27
CA ASP A 64 -4.36 -9.20 30.40
C ASP A 64 -4.96 -10.55 29.98
N ASP A 65 -6.22 -10.55 29.56
CA ASP A 65 -6.81 -11.71 28.92
C ASP A 65 -6.00 -12.06 27.65
N PHE A 66 -5.16 -13.08 27.78
CA PHE A 66 -4.16 -13.47 26.80
C PHE A 66 -4.78 -13.77 25.44
N LEU A 67 -5.99 -14.34 25.42
CA LEU A 67 -6.75 -14.65 24.20
C LEU A 67 -7.13 -13.39 23.43
N LEU A 68 -7.58 -12.35 24.12
CA LEU A 68 -7.95 -11.07 23.49
C LEU A 68 -6.73 -10.31 23.00
N TRP A 69 -5.62 -10.37 23.74
CA TRP A 69 -4.35 -9.81 23.29
C TRP A 69 -3.84 -10.50 22.02
N LEU A 70 -3.84 -11.84 22.00
CA LEU A 70 -3.43 -12.64 20.83
C LEU A 70 -4.36 -12.39 19.62
N GLY A 71 -5.67 -12.34 19.86
CA GLY A 71 -6.66 -12.05 18.82
C GLY A 71 -6.51 -10.64 18.23
N GLY A 72 -6.22 -9.65 19.07
CA GLY A 72 -5.92 -8.29 18.62
C GLY A 72 -4.67 -8.22 17.75
N ILE A 73 -3.59 -8.92 18.13
CA ILE A 73 -2.37 -9.00 17.31
C ILE A 73 -2.65 -9.66 15.95
N LEU A 74 -3.38 -10.77 15.95
CA LEU A 74 -3.78 -11.47 14.73
C LEU A 74 -4.57 -10.57 13.78
N LEU A 75 -5.49 -9.76 14.31
CA LEU A 75 -6.25 -8.77 13.54
C LEU A 75 -5.34 -7.70 12.92
N VAL A 76 -4.34 -7.21 13.66
CA VAL A 76 -3.36 -6.25 13.12
C VAL A 76 -2.53 -6.89 11.99
N ILE A 77 -2.08 -8.13 12.17
CA ILE A 77 -1.31 -8.86 11.16
C ILE A 77 -2.15 -9.09 9.90
N MET A 78 -3.41 -9.54 10.05
CA MET A 78 -4.33 -9.69 8.91
C MET A 78 -4.57 -8.35 8.21
N GLY A 79 -4.80 -7.28 8.95
CA GLY A 79 -4.97 -5.94 8.39
C GLY A 79 -3.74 -5.49 7.58
N ALA A 80 -2.53 -5.73 8.11
CA ALA A 80 -1.29 -5.44 7.40
C ALA A 80 -1.17 -6.25 6.10
N ALA A 81 -1.48 -7.55 6.13
CA ALA A 81 -1.44 -8.41 4.95
C ALA A 81 -2.40 -7.92 3.85
N VAL A 82 -3.62 -7.50 4.23
CA VAL A 82 -4.60 -6.93 3.30
C VAL A 82 -4.11 -5.61 2.69
N VAL A 83 -3.47 -4.73 3.47
CA VAL A 83 -2.88 -3.48 2.96
C VAL A 83 -1.75 -3.78 1.97
N LEU A 84 -0.88 -4.75 2.28
CA LEU A 84 0.23 -5.15 1.41
C LEU A 84 -0.27 -5.73 0.08
N ASP A 85 -1.27 -6.62 0.11
CA ASP A 85 -1.89 -7.17 -1.10
C ASP A 85 -2.56 -6.08 -1.94
N ALA A 86 -3.30 -5.17 -1.29
CA ALA A 86 -3.93 -4.04 -1.97
C ALA A 86 -2.89 -3.12 -2.63
N ASN A 87 -1.77 -2.83 -1.96
CA ASN A 87 -0.68 -2.04 -2.52
C ASN A 87 -0.01 -2.72 -3.72
N GLY A 88 0.23 -4.03 -3.65
CA GLY A 88 0.80 -4.79 -4.77
C GLY A 88 -0.11 -4.82 -6.02
N LYS A 89 -1.43 -4.92 -5.81
CA LYS A 89 -2.41 -4.81 -6.91
C LYS A 89 -2.43 -3.40 -7.51
N MET A 90 -2.32 -2.37 -6.67
CA MET A 90 -2.30 -0.97 -7.11
C MET A 90 -1.03 -0.65 -7.90
N SER A 91 0.13 -1.16 -7.51
CA SER A 91 1.38 -0.95 -8.25
C SER A 91 1.37 -1.64 -9.62
N LYS A 92 0.76 -2.82 -9.74
CA LYS A 92 0.58 -3.47 -11.05
C LYS A 92 -0.34 -2.67 -11.97
N LYS A 93 -1.48 -2.21 -11.45
CA LYS A 93 -2.38 -1.31 -12.19
C LYS A 93 -1.71 0.01 -12.58
N ALA A 94 -0.77 0.49 -11.77
CA ALA A 94 0.01 1.68 -12.08
C ALA A 94 0.88 1.49 -13.32
N ALA A 95 1.58 0.36 -13.38
CA ALA A 95 2.41 0.01 -14.53
C ALA A 95 1.56 -0.20 -15.79
N GLU A 96 0.40 -0.85 -15.66
CA GLU A 96 -0.52 -1.09 -16.77
C GLU A 96 -1.11 0.21 -17.34
N LEU A 97 -1.58 1.12 -16.47
CA LEU A 97 -2.07 2.43 -16.90
C LEU A 97 -0.98 3.32 -17.51
N ALA A 98 0.27 3.20 -17.03
CA ALA A 98 1.38 3.93 -17.61
C ALA A 98 1.71 3.42 -19.02
N ASN A 99 1.79 2.10 -19.21
CA ASN A 99 1.99 1.50 -20.53
C ASN A 99 0.88 1.84 -21.52
N GLU A 100 -0.39 1.84 -21.07
CA GLU A 100 -1.51 2.22 -21.96
C GLU A 100 -1.40 3.67 -22.44
N ASN A 101 -0.95 4.60 -21.58
CA ASN A 101 -0.78 5.99 -21.95
C ASN A 101 0.43 6.21 -22.87
N VAL A 102 1.56 5.52 -22.62
CA VAL A 102 2.75 5.60 -23.49
C VAL A 102 2.42 5.13 -24.91
N CYS A 103 1.69 4.02 -25.07
CA CYS A 103 1.29 3.53 -26.39
C CYS A 103 0.26 4.43 -27.12
N LYS A 104 -0.37 5.38 -26.41
CA LYS A 104 -1.41 6.26 -26.97
C LYS A 104 -0.85 7.57 -27.51
N ASP A 105 0.34 7.97 -27.06
CA ASP A 105 1.05 9.17 -27.52
C ASP A 105 1.91 8.90 -28.78
N ASP A 106 1.98 7.65 -29.25
CA ASP A 106 2.72 7.22 -30.45
C ASP A 106 1.85 7.11 -31.74
N ASP A 107 0.54 7.41 -31.69
CA ASP A 107 -0.41 7.46 -32.82
C ASP A 107 -0.77 8.92 -33.20
#